data_AF-A0A6L9KQ86-F1
#
_entry.id   AF-A0A6L9KQ86-F1
#
_cell.length_a   1.000
_cell.length_b   1.000
_cell.length_c   1.000
_cell.angle_alpha   90.00
_cell.angle_beta   90.00
_cell.angle_gamma   90.00
#
_symmetry.space_group_name_H-M   'P 1'
#
loop_
_entity.id
_entity.type
_entity.pdbx_description
1 polymer ?
#
loop_
_entity_poly.entity_id
_entity_poly.type
_entity_poly.pdbx_seq_one_letter_code
_entity_poly.pdbx_strand_id
1 'polypeptide(L)'
;MFDKRGQWIRLETFDDFDNGLSDLIDLWSSTSKTATKTAKESALAHFKEDLEAAALRWIDNRARSKKYAAIGKELAEFEEVLKAGSNIILEADSNAPAAPAKAKKKV
;
A
#
# COMPACT_ATOMS: atom_id res chain seq x y z
N MET A 1 2.74 -11.70 -3.90
CA MET A 1 3.91 -10.96 -4.43
C MET A 1 3.91 -11.01 -5.95
N PHE A 2 4.39 -10.00 -6.67
CA PHE A 2 4.41 -10.04 -8.13
C PHE A 2 5.57 -10.89 -8.66
N ASP A 3 5.28 -11.80 -9.58
CA ASP A 3 6.32 -12.53 -10.30
C ASP A 3 7.02 -11.62 -11.35
N LYS A 4 8.02 -12.16 -12.06
CA LYS A 4 8.74 -11.45 -13.12
C LYS A 4 7.86 -11.01 -14.30
N ARG A 5 6.62 -11.52 -14.37
CA ARG A 5 5.62 -11.22 -15.39
C ARG A 5 4.59 -10.20 -14.88
N GLY A 6 4.72 -9.74 -13.65
CA GLY A 6 3.76 -8.85 -13.00
C GLY A 6 2.47 -9.54 -12.57
N GLN A 7 2.47 -10.87 -12.45
CA GLN A 7 1.32 -11.63 -11.96
C GLN A 7 1.40 -11.80 -10.45
N TRP A 8 0.28 -11.61 -9.75
CA TRP A 8 0.22 -11.87 -8.32
C TRP A 8 0.37 -13.36 -8.02
N ILE A 9 1.39 -13.71 -7.23
CA ILE A 9 1.60 -14.99 -6.60
C ILE A 9 0.85 -14.97 -5.26
N ARG A 10 -0.06 -15.93 -5.09
CA ARG A 10 -0.81 -16.12 -3.86
C ARG A 10 0.11 -16.37 -2.66
N LEU A 11 -0.23 -15.76 -1.53
CA LEU A 11 0.45 -15.96 -0.26
C LEU A 11 -0.25 -17.06 0.54
N GLU A 12 0.50 -18.05 1.01
CA GLU A 12 -0.08 -19.22 1.71
C GLU A 12 0.51 -19.42 3.10
N THR A 13 1.81 -19.15 3.28
CA THR A 13 2.52 -19.36 4.54
C THR A 13 2.76 -18.05 5.28
N PHE A 14 2.99 -18.13 6.59
CA PHE A 14 3.28 -16.92 7.39
C PHE A 14 4.47 -16.13 6.84
N ASP A 15 5.57 -16.79 6.46
CA ASP A 15 6.72 -16.15 5.83
C ASP A 15 6.35 -15.46 4.51
N ASP A 16 5.43 -16.01 3.71
CA ASP A 16 4.97 -15.35 2.49
C ASP A 16 4.25 -14.04 2.80
N PHE A 17 3.48 -13.98 3.89
CA PHE A 17 2.81 -12.76 4.34
C PHE A 17 3.77 -11.76 4.96
N ASP A 18 4.74 -12.21 5.76
CA ASP A 18 5.74 -11.36 6.40
C ASP A 18 6.65 -10.68 5.35
N ASN A 19 7.19 -11.48 4.42
CA ASN A 19 7.96 -10.96 3.29
C ASN A 19 7.07 -10.15 2.34
N GLY A 20 5.85 -10.61 2.08
CA GLY A 20 4.89 -9.93 1.21
C GLY A 20 4.46 -8.55 1.74
N LEU A 21 4.38 -8.36 3.05
CA LEU A 21 4.09 -7.07 3.66
C LEU A 21 5.27 -6.11 3.49
N SER A 22 6.50 -6.60 3.69
CA SER A 22 7.71 -5.83 3.44
C SER A 22 7.80 -5.39 1.98
N ASP A 23 7.57 -6.31 1.04
CA ASP A 23 7.51 -6.02 -0.40
C ASP A 23 6.42 -5.01 -0.76
N LEU A 24 5.26 -5.07 -0.08
CA LEU A 24 4.18 -4.12 -0.27
C LEU A 24 4.60 -2.72 0.18
N ILE A 25 5.23 -2.60 1.35
CA ILE A 25 5.75 -1.33 1.87
C ILE A 25 6.79 -0.76 0.90
N ASP A 26 7.74 -1.57 0.45
CA ASP A 26 8.78 -1.16 -0.52
C ASP A 26 8.16 -0.71 -1.85
N LEU A 27 7.16 -1.44 -2.36
CA LEU A 27 6.44 -1.08 -3.58
C LEU A 27 5.77 0.28 -3.43
N TRP A 28 5.10 0.54 -2.31
CA TRP A 28 4.42 1.81 -2.07
C TRP A 28 5.39 2.97 -1.80
N SER A 29 6.51 2.71 -1.14
CA SER A 29 7.60 3.66 -0.94
C SER A 29 8.42 3.92 -2.21
N SER A 30 8.34 3.05 -3.22
CA SER A 30 9.09 3.19 -4.46
C SER A 30 8.58 4.37 -5.30
N THR A 31 9.53 5.17 -5.80
CA THR A 31 9.31 6.22 -6.81
C THR A 31 9.47 5.69 -8.24
N SER A 32 9.58 4.37 -8.41
CA SER A 32 9.75 3.76 -9.73
C SER A 32 8.54 4.01 -10.62
N LYS A 33 8.78 4.36 -11.89
CA LYS A 33 7.74 4.56 -12.91
C LYS A 33 6.92 3.30 -13.21
N THR A 34 7.45 2.12 -12.90
CA THR A 34 6.76 0.83 -13.07
C THR A 34 5.78 0.52 -11.93
N ALA A 35 5.95 1.15 -10.76
CA ALA A 35 5.05 1.03 -9.62
C ALA A 35 3.89 2.02 -9.77
N THR A 36 3.06 1.81 -10.79
CA THR A 36 1.88 2.66 -11.02
C THR A 36 0.93 2.59 -9.83
N LYS A 37 0.13 3.64 -9.61
CA LYS A 37 -0.88 3.66 -8.55
C LYS A 37 -1.79 2.41 -8.61
N THR A 38 -2.22 2.04 -9.82
CA THR A 38 -3.02 0.83 -10.05
C THR A 38 -2.30 -0.44 -9.61
N ALA A 39 -1.01 -0.62 -9.94
CA ALA A 39 -0.26 -1.79 -9.50
C ALA A 39 -0.11 -1.86 -7.97
N LYS A 40 0.10 -0.70 -7.34
CA LYS A 40 0.17 -0.54 -5.87
C LYS A 40 -1.17 -0.92 -5.21
N GLU A 41 -2.28 -0.40 -5.72
CA GLU A 41 -3.64 -0.70 -5.24
C GLU A 41 -4.02 -2.17 -5.48
N SER A 42 -3.68 -2.74 -6.64
CA SER A 42 -3.91 -4.16 -6.93
C SER A 42 -3.09 -5.08 -6.01
N ALA A 43 -1.84 -4.74 -5.71
CA ALA A 43 -1.03 -5.50 -4.76
C ALA A 43 -1.65 -5.51 -3.35
N LEU A 44 -2.10 -4.34 -2.89
CA LEU A 44 -2.75 -4.19 -1.59
C LEU A 44 -4.06 -5.00 -1.54
N ALA A 45 -4.87 -4.94 -2.59
CA ALA A 45 -6.12 -5.70 -2.66
C ALA A 45 -5.87 -7.21 -2.60
N HIS A 46 -4.95 -7.73 -3.41
CA HIS A 46 -4.64 -9.16 -3.42
C HIS A 46 -4.02 -9.64 -2.10
N PHE A 47 -3.16 -8.82 -1.47
CA PHE A 47 -2.61 -9.14 -0.15
C PHE A 47 -3.73 -9.29 0.89
N LYS A 48 -4.73 -8.39 0.87
CA LYS A 48 -5.88 -8.45 1.79
C LYS A 48 -6.75 -9.68 1.54
N GLU A 49 -7.04 -9.99 0.29
CA GLU A 49 -7.80 -11.19 -0.08
C GLU A 49 -7.11 -12.48 0.40
N ASP A 50 -5.81 -12.61 0.15
CA ASP A 50 -5.03 -13.77 0.60
C ASP A 50 -4.96 -13.85 2.13
N LEU A 51 -4.81 -12.71 2.81
CA LEU A 51 -4.74 -12.67 4.28
C LEU A 51 -6.07 -13.05 4.93
N GLU A 52 -7.19 -12.57 4.39
CA GLU A 52 -8.53 -12.95 4.85
C GLU A 52 -8.76 -14.46 4.67
N ALA A 53 -8.40 -14.99 3.49
CA ALA A 53 -8.48 -16.42 3.23
C ALA A 53 -7.61 -17.24 4.19
N ALA A 54 -6.40 -16.78 4.48
CA ALA A 54 -5.50 -17.43 5.44
C ALA A 54 -6.05 -17.35 6.88
N ALA A 55 -6.60 -16.21 7.29
CA ALA A 55 -7.21 -16.02 8.60
C ALA A 55 -8.41 -16.96 8.80
N LEU A 56 -9.28 -17.08 7.79
CA LEU A 56 -10.41 -18.01 7.79
C LEU A 56 -9.94 -19.47 7.85
N ARG A 57 -8.93 -19.84 7.06
CA ARG A 57 -8.36 -21.20 7.03
C ARG A 57 -7.82 -21.62 8.40
N TRP A 58 -7.29 -20.69 9.17
CA TRP A 58 -6.63 -20.95 10.45
C TRP A 58 -7.43 -20.49 11.66
N ILE A 59 -8.74 -20.26 11.53
CA ILE A 59 -9.58 -19.73 12.60
C ILE A 59 -9.59 -20.61 13.86
N ASP A 60 -9.56 -21.93 13.71
CA ASP A 60 -9.53 -22.89 14.83
C ASP A 60 -8.11 -23.15 15.37
N ASN A 61 -7.07 -22.65 14.69
CA ASN A 61 -5.68 -22.81 15.13
C ASN A 61 -5.18 -21.56 15.84
N ARG A 62 -5.39 -21.49 17.17
CA ARG A 62 -5.07 -20.33 18.01
C ARG A 62 -3.69 -19.72 17.77
N ALA A 63 -2.66 -20.56 17.55
CA ALA A 63 -1.30 -20.07 17.33
C ALA A 63 -1.17 -19.38 15.96
N ARG A 64 -1.74 -19.99 14.91
CA ARG A 64 -1.74 -19.41 13.56
C ARG A 64 -2.66 -18.20 13.47
N SER A 65 -3.88 -18.23 14.04
CA SER A 65 -4.78 -17.08 14.02
C SER A 65 -4.14 -15.85 14.64
N LYS A 66 -3.38 -16.00 15.74
CA LYS A 66 -2.61 -14.89 16.34
C LYS A 66 -1.57 -14.31 15.38
N LYS A 67 -0.85 -15.16 14.64
CA LYS A 67 0.14 -14.72 13.66
C LYS A 67 -0.49 -13.91 12.53
N TYR A 68 -1.55 -14.44 11.90
CA TYR A 68 -2.23 -13.74 10.81
C TYR A 68 -2.97 -12.47 11.30
N ALA A 69 -3.47 -12.47 12.54
CA ALA A 69 -4.02 -11.27 13.16
C ALA A 69 -2.96 -10.18 13.39
N ALA A 70 -1.72 -10.55 13.73
CA ALA A 70 -0.61 -9.60 13.86
C ALA A 70 -0.29 -8.96 12.50
N ILE A 71 -0.16 -9.78 11.44
CA ILE A 71 0.02 -9.26 10.07
C ILE A 71 -1.12 -8.31 9.68
N GLY A 72 -2.38 -8.67 10.00
CA GLY A 72 -3.53 -7.80 9.72
C GLY A 72 -3.47 -6.47 10.46
N LYS A 73 -2.91 -6.45 11.67
CA LYS A 73 -2.69 -5.21 12.42
C LYS A 73 -1.62 -4.34 11.77
N GLU A 74 -0.48 -4.93 11.42
CA GLU A 74 0.62 -4.22 10.74
C GLU A 74 0.16 -3.66 9.39
N LEU A 75 -0.64 -4.43 8.64
CA LEU A 75 -1.26 -3.96 7.41
C LEU A 75 -2.19 -2.77 7.64
N ALA A 76 -3.01 -2.79 8.70
CA ALA A 76 -3.89 -1.67 9.04
C ALA A 76 -3.09 -0.41 9.39
N GLU A 77 -2.02 -0.54 10.17
CA GLU A 77 -1.11 0.58 10.50
C GLU A 77 -0.49 1.16 9.21
N PHE A 78 -0.09 0.32 8.27
CA PHE A 78 0.39 0.74 6.96
C PHE A 78 -0.69 1.47 6.13
N GLU A 79 -1.92 0.96 6.08
CA GLU A 79 -3.03 1.61 5.38
C GLU A 79 -3.36 3.00 5.97
N GLU A 80 -3.24 3.18 7.29
CA GLU A 80 -3.38 4.48 7.93
C GLU A 80 -2.29 5.47 7.48
N VAL A 81 -1.04 5.01 7.38
CA VAL A 81 0.07 5.82 6.84
C VAL A 81 -0.19 6.21 5.40
N LEU A 82 -0.71 5.31 4.55
CA LEU A 82 -1.07 5.65 3.17
C LEU A 82 -2.16 6.72 3.11
N LYS A 83 -3.16 6.64 3.99
CA LYS A 83 -4.24 7.63 4.08
C LYS A 83 -3.75 8.98 4.60
N ALA A 84 -2.88 8.99 5.62
CA ALA A 84 -2.27 10.19 6.16
C ALA A 84 -1.33 10.85 5.13
N GLY A 85 -0.46 10.07 4.47
CA GLY A 85 0.42 10.55 3.41
C GLY A 85 -0.33 11.12 2.21
N SER A 86 -1.45 10.50 1.82
CA SER A 86 -2.33 11.04 0.78
C SER A 86 -2.99 12.37 1.18
N ASN A 87 -3.29 12.55 2.46
CA ASN A 87 -3.86 13.79 3.00
C ASN A 87 -2.82 14.94 2.99
N ILE A 88 -1.56 14.64 3.33
CA ILE A 88 -0.46 15.63 3.30
C ILE A 88 -0.19 16.15 1.87
N ILE A 89 -0.32 15.31 0.84
CA ILE A 89 -0.13 15.75 -0.56
C ILE A 89 -1.23 16.74 -1.00
N LEU A 90 -2.47 16.57 -0.51
CA LEU A 90 -3.59 17.49 -0.80
C LEU A 90 -3.43 18.87 -0.10
N GLU A 91 -2.86 18.89 1.10
CA GLU A 91 -2.62 20.15 1.83
C GLU A 91 -1.42 20.93 1.27
N ALA A 92 -0.39 20.23 0.75
CA ALA A 92 0.79 20.86 0.16
C ALA A 92 0.51 21.60 -1.16
N ASP A 93 -0.49 21.18 -1.95
CA ASP A 93 -0.86 21.86 -3.21
C ASP A 93 -1.68 23.15 -2.95
N SER A 94 -2.31 23.26 -1.78
CA SER A 94 -3.11 24.44 -1.40
C SER A 94 -2.28 25.60 -0.84
N ASN A 95 -0.96 25.43 -0.66
CA ASN A 95 -0.06 26.45 -0.12
C ASN A 95 1.07 26.83 -1.10
N ALA A 96 0.83 26.75 -2.40
CA ALA A 96 1.67 27.43 -3.38
C ALA A 96 1.38 28.95 -3.31
N PRO A 97 2.36 29.82 -3.00
CA PRO A 97 2.13 31.26 -3.04
C PRO A 97 1.81 31.66 -4.47
N ALA A 98 0.60 32.19 -4.69
CA ALA A 98 0.18 32.76 -5.96
C ALA A 98 1.25 33.78 -6.42
N ALA A 99 2.00 33.40 -7.45
CA ALA A 99 2.94 34.32 -8.09
C ALA A 99 2.15 35.54 -8.59
N PRO A 100 2.53 36.78 -8.24
CA PRO A 100 1.82 37.96 -8.70
C PRO A 100 2.03 38.09 -10.21
N ALA A 101 0.98 37.83 -10.98
CA ALA A 101 0.95 38.08 -12.42
C ALA A 101 1.19 39.57 -12.67
N LYS A 102 2.41 39.92 -13.08
CA LYS A 102 2.78 41.28 -13.48
C LYS A 102 1.96 41.66 -14.71
N ALA A 103 1.00 42.54 -14.51
CA ALA A 103 0.36 43.30 -15.56
C ALA A 103 1.40 44.15 -16.31
N LYS A 104 1.54 43.98 -17.63
CA LYS A 104 2.13 44.98 -18.53
C LYS A 104 1.37 45.07 -19.86
N LYS A 105 0.33 45.91 -19.80
CA LYS A 105 -0.03 47.04 -20.67
C LYS A 105 0.38 46.97 -22.17
N LYS A 106 -0.66 46.95 -23.02
CA LYS A 106 -0.65 47.39 -24.44
C LYS A 106 -0.09 48.81 -24.58
N VAL A 107 0.83 49.02 -25.52
CA VAL A 107 0.83 50.10 -26.53
C VAL A 107 1.42 49.51 -27.81
#